data_AF-A0A3S5J8H8-F1
#
_entry.id   AF-A0A3S5J8H8-F1
#
_cell.length_a   1.000
_cell.length_b   1.000
_cell.length_c   1.000
_cell.angle_alpha   90.00
_cell.angle_beta   90.00
_cell.angle_gamma   90.00
#
_symmetry.space_group_name_H-M   'P 1'
#
loop_
_entity.id
_entity.type
_entity.pdbx_description
1 polymer ?
#
loop_
_entity_poly.entity_id
_entity_poly.type
_entity_poly.pdbx_seq_one_letter_code
_entity_poly.pdbx_strand_id
1 'polypeptide(L)'
;QDDQIYHLVWTRFPHEIRLILENQYVFGPFWNHQNGIEGYDDWVDKLDASVKKAKTALSEKNTERVLNELFDRLYVLRNQIIHGGSTWAGAINRAQVRDGAEILGSLIPVFVDLMMDNPVHPWKEPIFPVVS
;
A
#
# COMPACT_ATOMS: atom_id res chain seq x y z
N GLN A 1 -1.42 -14.89 -20.27
CA GLN A 1 -1.16 -13.46 -20.55
C GLN A 1 -0.32 -13.00 -19.37
N ASP A 2 0.98 -13.24 -19.44
CA ASP A 2 1.71 -13.60 -18.22
C ASP A 2 2.34 -12.36 -17.60
N ASP A 3 2.13 -12.21 -16.29
CA ASP A 3 2.81 -11.24 -15.42
C ASP A 3 2.39 -9.75 -15.51
N GLN A 4 1.11 -9.46 -15.74
CA GLN A 4 0.59 -8.07 -15.69
C GLN A 4 0.87 -7.36 -14.36
N ILE A 5 0.66 -8.03 -13.23
CA ILE A 5 0.95 -7.46 -11.90
C ILE A 5 2.44 -7.15 -11.78
N TYR A 6 3.29 -8.09 -12.19
CA TYR A 6 4.73 -7.91 -12.19
C TYR A 6 5.13 -6.71 -13.07
N HIS A 7 4.58 -6.58 -14.28
CA HIS A 7 4.85 -5.43 -15.15
C HIS A 7 4.45 -4.10 -14.49
N LEU A 8 3.29 -4.04 -13.83
CA LEU A 8 2.88 -2.83 -13.11
C LEU A 8 3.86 -2.47 -12.00
N VAL A 9 4.26 -3.45 -11.18
CA VAL A 9 5.17 -3.22 -10.04
C VAL A 9 6.58 -2.85 -10.49
N TRP A 10 7.15 -3.55 -11.47
CA TRP A 10 8.57 -3.44 -11.81
C TRP A 10 8.87 -2.55 -13.00
N THR A 11 7.89 -2.26 -13.86
CA THR A 11 8.07 -1.45 -15.06
C THR A 11 7.32 -0.14 -14.98
N ARG A 12 6.04 -0.14 -14.58
CA ARG A 12 5.23 1.10 -14.57
C ARG A 12 5.41 1.94 -13.31
N PHE A 13 5.46 1.33 -12.13
CA PHE A 13 5.45 2.04 -10.85
C PHE A 13 6.67 1.81 -9.93
N PRO A 14 7.87 1.41 -10.40
CA PRO A 14 8.96 1.08 -9.48
C PRO A 14 9.44 2.29 -8.66
N HIS A 15 9.24 3.51 -9.16
CA HIS A 15 9.63 4.74 -8.48
C HIS A 15 8.61 5.15 -7.42
N GLU A 16 7.34 5.21 -7.80
CA GLU A 16 6.20 5.58 -6.96
C GLU A 16 6.07 4.63 -5.76
N ILE A 17 6.22 3.32 -6.01
CA ILE A 17 6.23 2.31 -4.95
C ILE A 17 7.35 2.57 -3.95
N ARG A 18 8.56 2.88 -4.41
CA ARG A 18 9.69 3.18 -3.51
C ARG A 18 9.42 4.41 -2.65
N LEU A 19 8.91 5.48 -3.25
CA LEU A 19 8.58 6.71 -2.53
C LEU A 19 7.51 6.49 -1.46
N ILE A 20 6.49 5.69 -1.76
CA ILE A 20 5.42 5.35 -0.80
C ILE A 20 5.99 4.52 0.36
N LEU A 21 6.85 3.53 0.09
CA LEU A 21 7.40 2.64 1.11
C LEU A 21 8.34 3.35 2.10
N GLU A 22 9.06 4.37 1.63
CA GLU A 22 10.01 5.17 2.44
C GLU A 22 9.34 6.32 3.21
N ASN A 23 8.07 6.60 2.97
CA ASN A 23 7.41 7.77 3.53
C ASN A 23 6.81 7.51 4.93
N GLN A 24 7.34 8.21 5.94
CA GLN A 24 6.84 8.17 7.31
C GLN A 24 5.37 8.57 7.46
N TYR A 25 4.85 9.48 6.61
CA TYR A 25 3.47 9.97 6.72
C TYR A 25 2.43 8.93 6.32
N VAL A 26 2.81 7.83 5.67
CA VAL A 26 1.94 6.68 5.40
C VAL A 26 2.32 5.46 6.24
N PHE A 27 3.16 5.65 7.26
CA PHE A 27 3.59 4.61 8.18
C PHE A 27 2.76 4.65 9.46
N GLY A 28 2.08 3.55 9.79
CA GLY A 28 1.18 3.47 10.95
C GLY A 28 1.85 3.84 12.29
N PRO A 29 3.01 3.25 12.64
CA PRO A 29 3.71 3.56 13.89
C PRO A 29 4.04 5.04 14.10
N PHE A 30 4.33 5.79 13.03
CA PHE A 30 4.55 7.24 13.10
C PHE A 30 3.29 7.94 13.65
N TRP A 31 2.10 7.59 13.16
CA TRP A 31 0.85 8.18 13.64
C TRP A 31 0.45 7.72 15.03
N ASN A 32 0.76 6.47 15.39
CA ASN A 32 0.51 5.98 16.74
C ASN A 32 1.33 6.78 17.76
N HIS A 33 2.59 7.06 17.47
CA HIS A 33 3.41 7.96 18.29
C HIS A 33 2.82 9.37 18.34
N GLN A 34 2.42 9.94 17.20
CA GLN A 34 1.87 11.30 17.13
C GLN A 34 0.52 11.46 17.84
N ASN A 35 -0.23 10.37 17.98
CA ASN A 35 -1.46 10.32 18.76
C ASN A 35 -1.24 10.02 20.25
N GLY A 36 0.02 9.90 20.70
CA GLY A 36 0.36 9.63 22.10
C GLY A 36 0.04 8.21 22.55
N ILE A 37 -0.05 7.24 21.62
CA ILE A 37 -0.21 5.83 21.98
C ILE A 37 1.13 5.33 22.54
N GLU A 38 1.10 4.77 23.75
CA GLU A 38 2.29 4.21 24.40
C GLU A 38 2.91 3.06 23.58
N GLY A 39 4.24 2.93 23.66
CA GLY A 39 4.99 1.85 23.00
C GLY A 39 5.38 2.12 21.55
N TYR A 40 5.29 3.37 21.09
CA TYR A 40 5.63 3.81 19.73
C TYR A 40 6.77 4.83 19.66
N ASP A 41 7.52 5.07 20.74
CA ASP A 41 8.67 5.99 20.73
C ASP A 41 9.80 5.52 19.81
N ASP A 42 9.87 4.22 19.52
CA ASP A 42 10.82 3.59 18.61
C ASP A 42 10.34 3.58 17.14
N TRP A 43 9.36 4.40 16.77
CA TRP A 43 8.78 4.37 15.41
C TRP A 43 9.81 4.62 14.30
N VAL A 44 10.87 5.38 14.58
CA VAL A 44 11.98 5.64 13.62
C VAL A 44 12.71 4.34 13.31
N ASP A 45 13.09 3.58 14.35
CA ASP A 45 13.76 2.28 14.18
C ASP A 45 12.84 1.28 13.46
N LYS A 46 11.54 1.30 13.76
CA LYS A 46 10.54 0.49 13.06
C LYS A 46 10.43 0.88 11.58
N LEU A 47 10.49 2.18 11.26
CA LEU A 47 10.46 2.66 9.88
C LEU A 47 11.69 2.19 9.12
N ASP A 48 12.89 2.39 9.68
CA ASP A 48 14.15 1.97 9.06
C ASP A 48 14.18 0.45 8.81
N ALA A 49 13.73 -0.33 9.79
CA ALA A 49 13.60 -1.78 9.64
C ALA A 49 12.61 -2.17 8.53
N SER A 50 11.48 -1.47 8.42
CA SER A 50 10.49 -1.72 7.37
C SER A 50 11.00 -1.31 5.99
N VAL A 51 11.67 -0.15 5.86
CA VAL A 51 12.31 0.29 4.62
C VAL A 51 13.41 -0.68 4.19
N LYS A 52 14.20 -1.20 5.12
CA LYS A 52 15.21 -2.22 4.82
C LYS A 52 14.58 -3.49 4.25
N LYS A 53 13.50 -3.99 4.86
CA LYS A 53 12.73 -5.15 4.37
C LYS A 53 12.15 -4.90 2.98
N ALA A 54 11.56 -3.71 2.76
CA ALA A 54 11.06 -3.29 1.45
C ALA A 54 12.16 -3.26 0.39
N LYS A 55 13.35 -2.73 0.71
CA LYS A 55 14.50 -2.71 -0.19
C LYS A 55 15.00 -4.11 -0.54
N THR A 56 15.05 -5.02 0.43
CA THR A 56 15.36 -6.42 0.17
C THR A 56 14.34 -7.05 -0.78
N ALA A 57 13.05 -6.91 -0.50
CA ALA A 57 11.98 -7.41 -1.37
C ALA A 57 12.06 -6.83 -2.80
N LEU A 58 12.36 -5.53 -2.92
CA LEU A 58 12.61 -4.86 -4.20
C LEU A 58 13.80 -5.48 -4.94
N SER A 59 14.90 -5.76 -4.25
CA SER A 59 16.10 -6.35 -4.85
C SER A 59 15.91 -7.81 -5.29
N GLU A 60 15.10 -8.56 -4.54
CA GLU A 60 14.79 -9.97 -4.80
C GLU A 60 13.66 -10.14 -5.81
N LYS A 61 13.08 -9.04 -6.31
CA LYS A 61 11.89 -9.03 -7.17
C LYS A 61 10.70 -9.78 -6.56
N ASN A 62 10.57 -9.72 -5.24
CA ASN A 62 9.49 -10.38 -4.51
C ASN A 62 8.21 -9.54 -4.58
N THR A 63 7.43 -9.73 -5.65
CA THR A 63 6.20 -8.98 -5.93
C THR A 63 5.19 -9.07 -4.78
N GLU A 64 4.99 -10.26 -4.22
CA GLU A 64 4.05 -10.46 -3.10
C GLU A 64 4.44 -9.61 -1.89
N ARG A 65 5.71 -9.64 -1.48
CA ARG A 65 6.18 -8.88 -0.32
C ARG A 65 6.10 -7.38 -0.56
N VAL A 66 6.44 -6.91 -1.77
CA VAL A 66 6.32 -5.50 -2.15
C VAL A 66 4.87 -5.05 -2.07
N LEU A 67 3.93 -5.84 -2.60
CA LEU A 67 2.50 -5.51 -2.56
C LEU A 67 1.96 -5.48 -1.13
N ASN A 68 2.34 -6.44 -0.27
CA ASN A 68 1.94 -6.44 1.13
C ASN A 68 2.36 -5.15 1.85
N GLU A 69 3.64 -4.78 1.75
CA GLU A 69 4.13 -3.54 2.40
C GLU A 69 3.48 -2.29 1.80
N LEU A 70 3.25 -2.28 0.47
CA LEU A 70 2.58 -1.18 -0.21
C LEU A 70 1.14 -1.01 0.28
N PHE A 71 0.37 -2.09 0.36
CA PHE A 71 -1.02 -2.05 0.81
C PHE A 71 -1.14 -1.64 2.27
N ASP A 72 -0.18 -2.02 3.13
CA ASP A 72 -0.11 -1.51 4.50
C ASP A 72 0.03 0.03 4.53
N ARG A 73 0.84 0.62 3.64
CA ARG A 73 0.96 2.09 3.51
C ARG A 73 -0.30 2.74 2.97
N LEU A 74 -0.89 2.16 1.92
CA LEU A 74 -2.11 2.67 1.31
C LEU A 74 -3.31 2.60 2.26
N TYR A 75 -3.34 1.62 3.17
CA TYR A 75 -4.36 1.53 4.22
C TYR A 75 -4.31 2.74 5.16
N VAL A 76 -3.11 3.14 5.61
CA VAL A 76 -2.93 4.34 6.43
C VAL A 76 -3.37 5.59 5.66
N LEU A 77 -2.97 5.69 4.39
CA LEU A 77 -3.35 6.80 3.54
C LEU A 77 -4.87 6.90 3.35
N ARG A 78 -5.55 5.77 3.13
CA ARG A 78 -7.01 5.69 3.05
C ARG A 78 -7.66 6.17 4.35
N ASN A 79 -7.10 5.81 5.51
CA ASN A 79 -7.63 6.26 6.79
C ASN A 79 -7.49 7.78 6.96
N GLN A 80 -6.39 8.38 6.50
CA GLN A 80 -6.21 9.84 6.55
C GLN A 80 -7.19 10.61 5.66
N ILE A 81 -7.54 10.04 4.50
CA ILE A 81 -8.53 10.63 3.58
C ILE A 81 -9.92 10.64 4.23
N ILE A 82 -10.31 9.53 4.87
CA ILE A 82 -11.67 9.36 5.41
C ILE A 82 -11.85 10.00 6.79
N HIS A 83 -10.86 9.90 7.67
CA HIS A 83 -10.98 10.28 9.09
C HIS A 83 -10.29 11.59 9.44
N GLY A 84 -9.67 12.27 8.46
CA GLY A 84 -9.09 13.60 8.66
C GLY A 84 -7.65 13.56 9.20
N GLY A 85 -6.70 13.38 8.29
CA GLY A 85 -5.28 13.75 8.43
C GLY A 85 -4.72 14.41 7.16
N SER A 86 -5.47 14.31 6.06
CA SER A 86 -5.18 14.90 4.76
C SER A 86 -6.14 16.07 4.50
N THR A 87 -6.02 17.16 5.26
CA THR A 87 -6.86 18.35 5.01
C THR A 87 -6.58 18.94 3.63
N TRP A 88 -7.62 19.44 2.96
CA TRP A 88 -7.62 20.07 1.63
C TRP A 88 -6.48 21.08 1.34
N ALA A 89 -5.94 21.72 2.39
CA ALA A 89 -4.86 22.71 2.32
C ALA A 89 -3.45 22.16 2.63
N GLY A 90 -3.31 20.90 3.06
CA GLY A 90 -2.03 20.29 3.41
C GLY A 90 -1.32 19.73 2.18
N ALA A 91 -0.23 20.35 1.76
CA ALA A 91 0.62 19.86 0.66
C ALA A 91 1.28 18.49 0.96
N ILE A 92 1.29 18.06 2.23
CA ILE A 92 2.13 16.97 2.75
C ILE A 92 1.81 15.61 2.10
N ASN A 93 0.53 15.31 1.82
CA ASN A 93 0.11 13.97 1.34
C ASN A 93 -0.43 13.94 -0.11
N ARG A 94 -0.42 15.08 -0.84
CA ARG A 94 -1.07 15.18 -2.16
C ARG A 94 -0.42 14.31 -3.23
N ALA A 95 0.91 14.21 -3.21
CA ALA A 95 1.64 13.35 -4.14
C ALA A 95 1.31 11.87 -3.89
N GLN A 96 1.28 11.45 -2.63
CA GLN A 96 1.00 10.09 -2.22
C GLN A 96 -0.43 9.66 -2.54
N VAL A 97 -1.41 10.55 -2.35
CA VAL A 97 -2.80 10.28 -2.75
C VAL A 97 -2.89 10.06 -4.25
N ARG A 98 -2.25 10.90 -5.06
CA ARG A 98 -2.23 10.75 -6.53
C ARG A 98 -1.54 9.44 -6.92
N ASP A 99 -0.32 9.22 -6.46
CA ASP A 99 0.49 8.07 -6.86
C ASP A 99 -0.17 6.76 -6.37
N GLY A 100 -0.72 6.73 -5.16
CA GLY A 100 -1.48 5.61 -4.63
C GLY A 100 -2.79 5.34 -5.39
N ALA A 101 -3.50 6.39 -5.82
CA ALA A 101 -4.69 6.25 -6.64
C ALA A 101 -4.37 5.71 -8.05
N GLU A 102 -3.28 6.17 -8.68
CA GLU A 102 -2.84 5.65 -9.98
C GLU A 102 -2.42 4.18 -9.91
N ILE A 103 -1.69 3.79 -8.86
CA ILE A 103 -1.29 2.41 -8.62
C ILE A 103 -2.52 1.50 -8.43
N LEU A 104 -3.44 1.87 -7.53
CA LEU A 104 -4.67 1.10 -7.30
C LEU A 104 -5.56 1.06 -8.55
N GLY A 105 -5.71 2.19 -9.25
CA GLY A 105 -6.46 2.28 -10.49
C GLY A 105 -5.93 1.35 -11.59
N SER A 106 -4.64 1.00 -11.54
CA SER A 106 -4.02 0.07 -12.48
C SER A 106 -4.05 -1.39 -12.01
N LEU A 107 -3.87 -1.63 -10.70
CA LEU A 107 -3.82 -2.99 -10.12
C LEU A 107 -5.21 -3.62 -9.96
N ILE A 108 -6.21 -2.85 -9.53
CA ILE A 108 -7.54 -3.39 -9.23
C ILE A 108 -8.20 -4.05 -10.45
N PRO A 109 -8.20 -3.44 -11.65
CA PRO A 109 -8.76 -4.11 -12.83
C PRO A 109 -8.09 -5.46 -13.12
N VAL A 110 -6.76 -5.54 -13.00
CA VAL A 110 -6.01 -6.78 -13.19
C VAL A 110 -6.42 -7.85 -12.17
N PHE A 111 -6.63 -7.47 -10.90
CA PHE A 111 -7.12 -8.41 -9.89
C PHE A 111 -8.54 -8.91 -10.18
N VAL A 112 -9.43 -8.02 -10.63
CA VAL A 112 -10.81 -8.37 -11.02
C VAL A 112 -10.80 -9.34 -12.20
N ASP A 113 -10.02 -9.05 -13.24
CA ASP A 113 -9.87 -9.93 -14.41
C ASP A 113 -9.35 -11.32 -13.99
N LEU A 114 -8.30 -11.36 -13.15
CA LEU A 114 -7.77 -12.62 -12.61
C LEU A 114 -8.79 -13.42 -11.81
N MET A 115 -9.61 -12.76 -11.00
CA MET A 115 -10.67 -13.42 -10.24
C MET A 115 -11.77 -13.96 -11.16
N MET A 116 -12.17 -13.19 -12.18
CA MET A 116 -13.16 -13.59 -13.17
C MET A 116 -12.70 -14.75 -14.04
N ASP A 117 -11.42 -14.79 -14.43
CA ASP A 117 -10.83 -15.85 -15.22
C ASP A 117 -10.63 -17.16 -14.43
N ASN A 118 -10.66 -17.09 -13.09
CA ASN A 118 -10.45 -18.23 -12.20
C ASN A 118 -11.61 -18.40 -11.20
N PRO A 119 -12.85 -18.63 -11.67
CA PRO A 119 -14.04 -18.62 -10.81
C PRO A 119 -14.10 -19.83 -9.86
N VAL A 120 -13.39 -20.91 -10.17
CA VAL A 120 -13.34 -22.14 -9.35
C VAL A 120 -12.22 -22.11 -8.29
N HIS A 121 -11.35 -21.11 -8.33
CA HIS A 121 -10.31 -20.95 -7.32
C HIS A 121 -10.98 -20.57 -5.98
N PRO A 122 -10.53 -21.13 -4.83
CA PRO A 122 -11.10 -20.84 -3.53
C PRO A 122 -10.65 -19.46 -3.03
N TRP A 123 -11.09 -18.40 -3.72
CA TRP A 123 -10.96 -17.03 -3.24
C TRP A 123 -11.60 -16.92 -1.85
N LYS A 124 -10.95 -16.21 -0.92
CA LYS A 124 -11.53 -15.98 0.40
C LYS A 124 -12.91 -15.33 0.25
N GLU A 125 -13.85 -15.80 1.07
CA GLU A 125 -15.18 -15.20 1.16
C GLU A 125 -15.08 -13.69 1.41
N PRO A 126 -15.84 -12.87 0.67
CA PRO A 126 -15.83 -11.42 0.88
C PRO A 126 -16.33 -11.09 2.29
N ILE A 127 -15.63 -10.18 2.97
CA ILE A 127 -16.03 -9.69 4.30
C ILE A 127 -17.36 -8.93 4.29
N PHE A 128 -17.81 -8.49 3.11
CA PHE A 128 -19.12 -7.92 2.85
C PHE A 128 -19.79 -8.75 1.75
N PRO A 129 -20.45 -9.86 2.11
CA PRO A 129 -21.12 -10.71 1.13
C PRO A 129 -22.32 -9.99 0.50
N VAL A 130 -22.72 -10.44 -0.68
CA VAL A 130 -23.99 -10.01 -1.28
C VAL A 130 -25.12 -10.49 -0.36
N VAL A 131 -25.93 -9.56 0.12
CA VAL A 131 -27.15 -9.87 0.88
C VAL A 131 -28.30 -9.86 -0.12
N SER A 132 -28.90 -11.02 -0.37
CA SER A 132 -30.10 -11.20 -1.20
C SER A 132 -31.32 -11.52 -0.34
#